data_AF-A0A0G1MCJ7-F1
#
_entry.id   AF-A0A0G1MCJ7-F1
#
_cell.length_a   1.000
_cell.length_b   1.000
_cell.length_c   1.000
_cell.angle_alpha   90.00
_cell.angle_beta   90.00
_cell.angle_gamma   90.00
#
_symmetry.space_group_name_H-M   'P 1'
#
loop_
_entity.id
_entity.type
_entity.pdbx_description
1 polymer ?
#
loop_
_entity_poly.entity_id
_entity_poly.type
_entity_poly.pdbx_seq_one_letter_code
_entity_poly.pdbx_strand_id
1 'polypeptide(L)'
;MPYLIIFIFVIFLTTRLLPYIKNSIPLGYDPGLYLYLFKSYREVPFTAFQTLPDWIVEMYEPGVALVGRTLSLIVSPEKILIPLIISASILLFISVFLLTKQLFGQKAAIWTAFLLATSAVQFEFYWYYYLKNIIALSFLLFFFYFLTKRSYWAILFSTLVIFFHRQISVLLFFSLFVGLLFDKDKRKIFLFSLLSAILFSALYYIPTANRTIEPLIEPIRQTFSLGISGRLRSDLGGTFFSFTEELLFSLLYLPFALYGIMTRGFKKGSVVLLASVILSAIFISFKLFFFRRFIPLLDVFLLIFAGIGMVNFTNRLASLPKQIFTFIYILFSVLLIGTFVSFRAHPLILEDEFREISLFAEVEKDAYILVTDQSYTPWIFGWSERKTIAPQFGQYDKFWTEDDWLKFWESSDLKSQKELFSKLPSPLYLFAGDRAALTKFKPNTECLEKVNWRTYRLICK
;
A
#
# COMPACT_ATOMS: atom_id res chain seq x y z
N MET A 1 11.16 -24.22 -21.10
CA MET A 1 10.32 -23.04 -20.75
C MET A 1 9.64 -23.12 -19.38
N PRO A 2 8.96 -24.21 -18.98
CA PRO A 2 8.34 -24.27 -17.64
C PRO A 2 9.37 -24.13 -16.49
N TYR A 3 10.56 -24.71 -16.64
CA TYR A 3 11.64 -24.55 -15.66
C TYR A 3 12.09 -23.09 -15.45
N LEU A 4 12.03 -22.25 -16.49
CA LEU A 4 12.46 -20.85 -16.39
C LEU A 4 11.48 -20.02 -15.56
N ILE A 5 10.18 -20.23 -15.72
CA ILE A 5 9.19 -19.51 -14.89
C ILE A 5 9.26 -19.95 -13.43
N ILE A 6 9.53 -21.23 -13.16
CA ILE A 6 9.75 -21.73 -11.80
C ILE A 6 10.99 -21.06 -11.18
N PHE A 7 12.10 -20.99 -11.91
CA PHE A 7 13.30 -20.31 -11.46
C PHE A 7 13.06 -18.83 -11.14
N ILE A 8 12.37 -18.10 -12.02
CA ILE A 8 11.99 -16.70 -11.79
C ILE A 8 11.09 -16.57 -10.56
N PHE A 9 10.13 -17.48 -10.39
CA PHE A 9 9.24 -17.50 -9.23
C PHE A 9 10.01 -17.77 -7.93
N VAL A 10 11.04 -18.62 -7.96
CA VAL A 10 11.93 -18.83 -6.81
C VAL A 10 12.68 -17.55 -6.47
N ILE A 11 13.25 -16.83 -7.45
CA ILE A 11 13.88 -15.51 -7.19
C ILE A 11 12.87 -14.53 -6.56
N PHE A 12 11.66 -14.47 -7.13
CA PHE A 12 10.58 -13.64 -6.60
C PHE A 12 10.26 -14.00 -5.14
N LEU A 13 10.04 -15.27 -4.82
CA LEU A 13 9.73 -15.69 -3.46
C LEU A 13 10.90 -15.44 -2.50
N THR A 14 12.14 -15.78 -2.89
CA THR A 14 13.32 -15.60 -2.06
C THR A 14 13.48 -14.13 -1.66
N THR A 15 13.34 -13.20 -2.60
CA THR A 15 13.44 -11.76 -2.27
C THR A 15 12.37 -11.30 -1.28
N ARG A 16 11.17 -11.89 -1.27
CA ARG A 16 10.09 -11.55 -0.31
C ARG A 16 10.20 -12.30 1.02
N LEU A 17 10.80 -13.50 1.04
CA LEU A 17 10.97 -14.30 2.25
C LEU A 17 12.25 -13.96 3.01
N LEU A 18 13.30 -13.50 2.32
CA LEU A 18 14.59 -13.16 2.91
C LEU A 18 14.49 -12.25 4.15
N PRO A 19 13.65 -11.19 4.17
CA PRO A 19 13.52 -10.32 5.34
C PRO A 19 13.00 -11.02 6.61
N TYR A 20 12.42 -12.22 6.50
CA TYR A 20 11.79 -12.92 7.61
C TYR A 20 12.55 -14.17 8.08
N ILE A 21 13.70 -14.48 7.48
CA ILE A 21 14.50 -15.65 7.90
C ILE A 21 14.98 -15.50 9.36
N LYS A 22 15.26 -14.27 9.79
CA LYS A 22 15.76 -13.96 11.15
C LYS A 22 14.91 -12.92 11.89
N ASN A 23 13.71 -12.63 11.38
CA ASN A 23 12.88 -11.56 11.91
C ASN A 23 11.40 -11.93 11.78
N SER A 24 10.66 -11.83 12.88
CA SER A 24 9.22 -12.08 12.94
C SER A 24 8.36 -10.82 12.86
N ILE A 25 8.98 -9.63 12.86
CA ILE A 25 8.29 -8.35 12.78
C ILE A 25 7.93 -8.07 11.31
N PRO A 26 6.65 -7.80 11.00
CA PRO A 26 6.24 -7.38 9.66
C PRO A 26 7.03 -6.16 9.17
N LEU A 27 7.28 -6.07 7.87
CA LEU A 27 7.91 -4.89 7.26
C LEU A 27 6.90 -3.76 7.08
N GLY A 28 7.41 -2.52 6.98
CA GLY A 28 6.61 -1.36 6.58
C GLY A 28 5.79 -0.73 7.71
N TYR A 29 4.98 0.26 7.35
CA TYR A 29 4.22 1.09 8.30
C TYR A 29 2.82 0.55 8.58
N ASP A 30 2.13 0.04 7.55
CA ASP A 30 0.73 -0.36 7.65
C ASP A 30 0.40 -1.66 8.44
N PRO A 31 1.31 -2.62 8.74
CA PRO A 31 0.93 -3.89 9.36
C PRO A 31 0.15 -3.73 10.67
N GLY A 32 0.54 -2.76 11.51
CA GLY A 32 -0.11 -2.52 12.79
C GLY A 32 -1.53 -1.96 12.64
N LEU A 33 -1.78 -1.14 11.62
CA LEU A 33 -3.12 -0.67 11.32
C LEU A 33 -4.01 -1.80 10.79
N TYR A 34 -3.48 -2.68 9.93
CA TYR A 34 -4.22 -3.87 9.49
C TYR A 34 -4.49 -4.84 10.65
N LEU A 35 -3.54 -5.01 11.56
CA LEU A 35 -3.73 -5.82 12.75
C LEU A 35 -4.89 -5.28 13.60
N TYR A 36 -4.88 -3.97 13.87
CA TYR A 36 -5.96 -3.30 14.58
C TYR A 36 -7.30 -3.44 13.86
N LEU A 37 -7.34 -3.27 12.54
CA LEU A 37 -8.52 -3.49 11.72
C LEU A 37 -9.06 -4.91 11.86
N PHE A 38 -8.20 -5.93 11.82
CA PHE A 38 -8.60 -7.33 11.92
C PHE A 38 -9.15 -7.67 13.31
N LYS A 39 -8.52 -7.15 14.37
CA LYS A 39 -9.01 -7.28 15.75
C LYS A 39 -10.37 -6.60 15.91
N SER A 40 -10.47 -5.32 15.52
CA SER A 40 -11.70 -4.53 15.65
C SER A 40 -12.86 -5.14 14.85
N TYR A 41 -12.61 -5.58 13.62
CA TYR A 41 -13.67 -6.13 12.78
C TYR A 41 -14.13 -7.53 13.19
N ARG A 42 -13.31 -8.26 13.96
CA ARG A 42 -13.69 -9.54 14.56
C ARG A 42 -14.75 -9.37 15.64
N GLU A 43 -14.80 -8.21 16.30
CA GLU A 43 -15.69 -7.92 17.44
C GLU A 43 -17.11 -7.51 17.02
N VAL A 44 -17.30 -7.07 15.77
CA VAL A 44 -18.61 -6.66 15.24
C VAL A 44 -19.25 -7.76 14.38
N PRO A 45 -20.57 -7.74 14.10
CA PRO A 45 -21.19 -8.65 13.13
C PRO A 45 -20.59 -8.53 11.71
N PHE A 46 -20.67 -9.60 10.91
CA PHE A 46 -20.10 -9.64 9.55
C PHE A 46 -20.66 -8.59 8.59
N THR A 47 -21.89 -8.13 8.83
CA THR A 47 -22.56 -7.10 8.02
C THR A 47 -22.37 -5.69 8.59
N ALA A 48 -21.69 -5.55 9.73
CA ALA A 48 -21.63 -4.33 10.51
C ALA A 48 -20.28 -3.59 10.36
N PHE A 49 -19.63 -3.67 9.20
CA PHE A 49 -18.37 -2.92 8.98
C PHE A 49 -18.55 -1.41 9.22
N GLN A 50 -19.71 -0.87 8.88
CA GLN A 50 -20.04 0.55 9.05
C GLN A 50 -20.20 0.98 10.52
N THR A 51 -20.26 0.05 11.47
CA THR A 51 -20.32 0.35 12.91
C THR A 51 -18.94 0.47 13.55
N LEU A 52 -17.86 0.22 12.79
CA LEU A 52 -16.51 0.50 13.25
C LEU A 52 -16.29 2.01 13.44
N PRO A 53 -15.29 2.41 14.24
CA PRO A 53 -14.90 3.81 14.39
C PRO A 53 -14.73 4.51 13.04
N ASP A 54 -15.17 5.77 12.96
CA ASP A 54 -15.25 6.51 11.69
C ASP A 54 -13.94 6.48 10.92
N TRP A 55 -12.83 6.79 11.57
CA TRP A 55 -11.50 6.78 10.95
C TRP A 55 -11.14 5.44 10.24
N ILE A 56 -11.64 4.30 10.74
CA ILE A 56 -11.44 2.99 10.10
C ILE A 56 -12.25 2.92 8.81
N VAL A 57 -13.53 3.29 8.86
CA VAL A 57 -14.43 3.26 7.70
C VAL A 57 -13.97 4.24 6.62
N GLU A 58 -13.39 5.37 7.02
CA GLU A 58 -12.82 6.37 6.12
C GLU A 58 -11.58 5.83 5.38
N MET A 59 -10.66 5.21 6.12
CA MET A 59 -9.35 4.77 5.64
C MET A 59 -9.36 3.40 4.93
N TYR A 60 -10.28 2.50 5.28
CA TYR A 60 -10.31 1.12 4.82
C TYR A 60 -11.57 0.77 4.06
N GLU A 61 -11.37 0.06 2.96
CA GLU A 61 -12.40 -0.64 2.24
C GLU A 61 -12.67 -2.02 2.90
N PRO A 62 -13.92 -2.51 2.87
CA PRO A 62 -14.33 -3.67 3.67
C PRO A 62 -13.69 -4.98 3.21
N GLY A 63 -13.18 -5.07 1.98
CA GLY A 63 -12.63 -6.30 1.41
C GLY A 63 -11.43 -6.85 2.18
N VAL A 64 -10.48 -5.99 2.58
CA VAL A 64 -9.31 -6.45 3.34
C VAL A 64 -9.68 -6.83 4.77
N ALA A 65 -10.59 -6.08 5.39
CA ALA A 65 -11.13 -6.43 6.71
C ALA A 65 -11.83 -7.79 6.68
N LEU A 66 -12.59 -8.07 5.63
CA LEU A 66 -13.30 -9.33 5.43
C LEU A 66 -12.35 -10.53 5.34
N VAL A 67 -11.27 -10.38 4.57
CA VAL A 67 -10.22 -11.40 4.45
C VAL A 67 -9.56 -11.62 5.81
N GLY A 68 -9.14 -10.55 6.48
CA GLY A 68 -8.50 -10.61 7.79
C GLY A 68 -9.37 -11.30 8.83
N ARG A 69 -10.66 -10.92 8.92
CA ARG A 69 -11.63 -11.56 9.81
C ARG A 69 -11.78 -13.05 9.52
N THR A 70 -11.98 -13.41 8.25
CA THR A 70 -12.20 -14.82 7.86
C THR A 70 -11.00 -15.69 8.22
N LEU A 71 -9.79 -15.20 7.94
CA LEU A 71 -8.56 -15.90 8.32
C LEU A 71 -8.35 -15.93 9.84
N SER A 72 -8.81 -14.88 10.55
CA SER A 72 -8.76 -14.79 12.02
C SER A 72 -9.67 -15.79 12.75
N LEU A 73 -10.54 -16.49 12.03
CA LEU A 73 -11.31 -17.62 12.57
C LEU A 73 -10.45 -18.86 12.79
N ILE A 74 -9.34 -18.99 12.06
CA ILE A 74 -8.50 -20.20 12.04
C ILE A 74 -7.15 -19.93 12.71
N VAL A 75 -6.61 -18.72 12.56
CA VAL A 75 -5.26 -18.33 13.03
C VAL A 75 -5.33 -17.00 13.76
N SER A 76 -4.43 -16.72 14.71
CA SER A 76 -4.41 -15.41 15.37
C SER A 76 -4.07 -14.29 14.38
N PRO A 77 -4.68 -13.08 14.50
CA PRO A 77 -4.47 -11.97 13.57
C PRO A 77 -3.00 -11.61 13.30
N GLU A 78 -2.13 -11.71 14.30
CA GLU A 78 -0.70 -11.39 14.22
C GLU A 78 0.02 -12.32 13.23
N LYS A 79 -0.31 -13.62 13.29
CA LYS A 79 0.32 -14.66 12.46
C LYS A 79 -0.16 -14.62 11.00
N ILE A 80 -1.19 -13.84 10.69
CA ILE A 80 -1.75 -13.72 9.35
C ILE A 80 -0.96 -12.71 8.51
N LEU A 81 -0.39 -11.66 9.12
CA LEU A 81 0.14 -10.51 8.39
C LEU A 81 1.21 -10.90 7.35
N ILE A 82 2.26 -11.59 7.77
CA ILE A 82 3.38 -11.98 6.90
C ILE A 82 2.91 -12.93 5.77
N PRO A 83 2.22 -14.06 6.06
CA PRO A 83 1.68 -14.92 5.00
C PRO A 83 0.74 -14.19 4.04
N LEU A 84 -0.06 -13.24 4.54
CA LEU A 84 -1.04 -12.52 3.73
C LEU A 84 -0.38 -11.59 2.70
N ILE A 85 0.63 -10.81 3.10
CA ILE A 85 1.35 -9.94 2.15
C ILE A 85 2.18 -10.75 1.13
N ILE A 86 2.73 -11.90 1.53
CA ILE A 86 3.41 -12.82 0.61
C ILE A 86 2.40 -13.40 -0.39
N SER A 87 1.24 -13.85 0.09
CA SER A 87 0.18 -14.40 -0.76
C SER A 87 -0.36 -13.36 -1.74
N ALA A 88 -0.54 -12.12 -1.30
CA ALA A 88 -0.93 -11.00 -2.16
C ALA A 88 0.14 -10.73 -3.25
N SER A 89 1.41 -10.83 -2.90
CA SER A 89 2.51 -10.66 -3.86
C SER A 89 2.55 -11.78 -4.89
N ILE A 90 2.31 -13.03 -4.47
CA ILE A 90 2.18 -14.17 -5.39
C ILE A 90 0.99 -13.96 -6.33
N LEU A 91 -0.14 -13.47 -5.81
CA LEU A 91 -1.32 -13.14 -6.63
C LEU A 91 -0.99 -12.09 -7.69
N LEU A 92 -0.21 -11.06 -7.34
CA LEU A 92 0.28 -10.06 -8.29
C LEU A 92 1.18 -10.69 -9.36
N PHE A 93 2.14 -11.52 -8.95
CA PHE A 93 3.01 -12.25 -9.90
C PHE A 93 2.21 -13.08 -10.91
N ILE A 94 1.23 -13.85 -10.42
CA ILE A 94 0.37 -14.70 -11.26
C ILE A 94 -0.46 -13.85 -12.22
N SER A 95 -1.13 -12.80 -11.71
CA SER A 95 -1.99 -11.95 -12.53
C SER A 95 -1.22 -11.22 -13.65
N VAL A 96 -0.03 -10.68 -13.34
CA VAL A 96 0.88 -10.05 -14.30
C VAL A 96 1.33 -11.06 -15.37
N PHE A 97 1.74 -12.27 -14.96
CA PHE A 97 2.20 -13.30 -15.88
C PHE A 97 1.07 -13.77 -16.82
N LEU A 98 -0.12 -14.05 -16.27
CA LEU A 98 -1.26 -14.54 -17.05
C LEU A 98 -1.77 -13.49 -18.05
N LEU A 99 -1.89 -12.24 -17.62
CA LEU A 99 -2.30 -11.14 -18.50
C LEU A 99 -1.30 -10.95 -19.64
N THR A 100 -0.02 -10.83 -19.31
CA THR A 100 1.05 -10.61 -20.31
C THR A 100 1.12 -11.78 -21.29
N LYS A 101 1.01 -13.02 -20.80
CA LYS A 101 1.01 -14.22 -21.64
C LYS A 101 -0.15 -14.21 -22.63
N GLN A 102 -1.33 -13.83 -22.15
CA GLN A 102 -2.55 -13.82 -22.96
C GLN A 102 -2.54 -12.71 -24.03
N LEU A 103 -1.99 -11.53 -23.71
CA LEU A 103 -1.95 -10.41 -24.64
C LEU A 103 -0.77 -10.48 -25.63
N PHE A 104 0.40 -10.90 -25.16
CA PHE A 104 1.67 -10.69 -25.87
C PHE A 104 2.51 -11.98 -26.01
N GLY A 105 2.01 -13.10 -25.51
CA GLY A 105 2.63 -14.41 -25.64
C GLY A 105 3.62 -14.75 -24.52
N GLN A 106 4.03 -16.02 -24.51
CA GLN A 106 4.83 -16.61 -23.42
C GLN A 106 6.18 -15.91 -23.19
N LYS A 107 6.88 -15.50 -24.25
CA LYS A 107 8.20 -14.86 -24.12
C LYS A 107 8.13 -13.50 -23.41
N ALA A 108 7.11 -12.70 -23.74
CA ALA A 108 6.89 -11.41 -23.08
C ALA A 108 6.53 -11.62 -21.60
N ALA A 109 5.68 -12.61 -21.30
CA ALA A 109 5.30 -12.95 -19.94
C ALA A 109 6.49 -13.38 -19.07
N ILE A 110 7.41 -14.17 -19.62
CA ILE A 110 8.64 -14.57 -18.92
C ILE A 110 9.50 -13.34 -18.61
N TRP A 111 9.70 -12.45 -19.58
CA TRP A 111 10.45 -11.21 -19.34
C TRP A 111 9.77 -10.32 -18.31
N THR A 112 8.47 -10.06 -18.44
CA THR A 112 7.73 -9.27 -17.45
C THR A 112 7.80 -9.88 -16.05
N ALA A 113 7.67 -11.21 -15.92
CA ALA A 113 7.79 -11.89 -14.63
C ALA A 113 9.21 -11.75 -14.05
N PHE A 114 10.25 -11.84 -14.88
CA PHE A 114 11.63 -11.60 -14.46
C PHE A 114 11.82 -10.17 -13.96
N LEU A 115 11.37 -9.18 -14.74
CA LEU A 115 11.47 -7.77 -14.38
C LEU A 115 10.69 -7.45 -13.09
N LEU A 116 9.52 -8.07 -12.90
CA LEU A 116 8.75 -7.97 -11.65
C LEU A 116 9.52 -8.53 -10.45
N ALA A 117 10.19 -9.67 -10.63
CA ALA A 117 11.01 -10.29 -9.59
C ALA A 117 12.21 -9.44 -9.19
N THR A 118 12.80 -8.72 -10.15
CA THR A 118 13.98 -7.87 -9.92
C THR A 118 13.67 -6.38 -9.79
N SER A 119 12.39 -5.98 -9.73
CA SER A 119 12.02 -4.56 -9.59
C SER A 119 12.18 -4.11 -8.14
N ALA A 120 13.05 -3.12 -7.92
CA ALA A 120 13.22 -2.46 -6.63
C ALA A 120 11.95 -1.71 -6.21
N VAL A 121 11.25 -1.07 -7.15
CA VAL A 121 9.98 -0.38 -6.90
C VAL A 121 8.92 -1.36 -6.38
N GLN A 122 8.82 -2.56 -6.96
CA GLN A 122 7.85 -3.58 -6.53
C GLN A 122 8.28 -4.29 -5.24
N PHE A 123 9.57 -4.40 -4.96
CA PHE A 123 10.02 -4.84 -3.64
C PHE A 123 9.69 -3.80 -2.57
N GLU A 124 9.87 -2.52 -2.84
CA GLU A 124 9.53 -1.46 -1.90
C GLU A 124 8.00 -1.39 -1.67
N PHE A 125 7.20 -1.57 -2.73
CA PHE A 125 5.74 -1.64 -2.64
C PHE A 125 5.27 -2.77 -1.69
N TYR A 126 5.97 -3.91 -1.77
CA TYR A 126 5.82 -5.02 -0.84
C TYR A 126 6.30 -4.65 0.58
N TRP A 127 7.48 -4.04 0.69
CA TRP A 127 8.12 -3.67 1.96
C TRP A 127 7.29 -2.69 2.78
N TYR A 128 6.66 -1.68 2.16
CA TYR A 128 5.74 -0.75 2.83
C TYR A 128 4.44 -1.41 3.31
N TYR A 129 4.20 -2.67 2.96
CA TYR A 129 2.99 -3.41 3.28
C TYR A 129 1.74 -2.78 2.64
N TYR A 130 1.80 -2.38 1.37
CA TYR A 130 0.64 -1.89 0.61
C TYR A 130 -0.28 -3.03 0.16
N LEU A 131 -0.72 -3.82 1.13
CA LEU A 131 -1.51 -5.03 0.98
C LEU A 131 -2.76 -4.81 0.13
N LYS A 132 -3.58 -3.81 0.49
CA LYS A 132 -4.82 -3.52 -0.21
C LYS A 132 -4.58 -3.11 -1.66
N ASN A 133 -3.53 -2.34 -1.91
CA ASN A 133 -3.15 -1.91 -3.25
C ASN A 133 -2.65 -3.09 -4.11
N ILE A 134 -1.80 -3.96 -3.55
CA ILE A 134 -1.27 -5.16 -4.25
C ILE A 134 -2.43 -6.10 -4.64
N ILE A 135 -3.36 -6.36 -3.71
CA ILE A 135 -4.51 -7.23 -3.99
C ILE A 135 -5.42 -6.61 -5.05
N ALA A 136 -5.81 -5.35 -4.89
CA ALA A 136 -6.68 -4.68 -5.85
C ALA A 136 -6.03 -4.52 -7.23
N LEU A 137 -4.72 -4.28 -7.31
CA LEU A 137 -4.00 -4.26 -8.57
C LEU A 137 -4.01 -5.63 -9.24
N SER A 138 -3.82 -6.70 -8.46
CA SER A 138 -3.94 -8.07 -8.97
C SER A 138 -5.34 -8.35 -9.54
N PHE A 139 -6.40 -7.90 -8.85
CA PHE A 139 -7.77 -8.02 -9.33
C PHE A 139 -8.03 -7.18 -10.58
N LEU A 140 -7.45 -5.97 -10.69
CA LEU A 140 -7.53 -5.17 -11.91
C LEU A 140 -6.86 -5.89 -13.11
N LEU A 141 -5.72 -6.53 -12.89
CA LEU A 141 -5.04 -7.31 -13.92
C LEU A 141 -5.82 -8.58 -14.30
N PHE A 142 -6.45 -9.26 -13.33
CA PHE A 142 -7.37 -10.36 -13.62
C PHE A 142 -8.60 -9.90 -14.39
N PHE A 143 -9.16 -8.74 -14.05
CA PHE A 143 -10.23 -8.12 -14.81
C PHE A 143 -9.81 -7.94 -16.28
N PHE A 144 -8.63 -7.37 -16.56
CA PHE A 144 -8.11 -7.27 -17.92
C PHE A 144 -7.89 -8.64 -18.56
N TYR A 145 -7.38 -9.63 -17.82
CA TYR A 145 -7.17 -10.98 -18.32
C TYR A 145 -8.50 -11.62 -18.76
N PHE A 146 -9.52 -11.61 -17.92
CA PHE A 146 -10.83 -12.18 -18.25
C PHE A 146 -11.56 -11.40 -19.34
N LEU A 147 -11.34 -10.07 -19.45
CA LEU A 147 -11.80 -9.29 -20.59
C LEU A 147 -11.20 -9.79 -21.90
N THR A 148 -9.90 -10.08 -21.95
CA THR A 148 -9.28 -10.62 -23.18
C THR A 148 -9.83 -11.98 -23.57
N LYS A 149 -10.31 -12.76 -22.59
CA LYS A 149 -11.00 -14.04 -22.78
C LYS A 149 -12.50 -13.90 -23.08
N ARG A 150 -13.04 -12.68 -23.14
CA ARG A 150 -14.49 -12.40 -23.26
C ARG A 150 -15.32 -13.11 -22.19
N SER A 151 -14.76 -13.22 -20.98
CA SER A 151 -15.39 -13.95 -19.88
C SER A 151 -16.10 -12.99 -18.91
N TYR A 152 -17.29 -13.40 -18.46
CA TYR A 152 -18.06 -12.67 -17.44
C TYR A 152 -17.43 -12.69 -16.04
N TRP A 153 -16.40 -13.52 -15.81
CA TRP A 153 -15.55 -13.42 -14.61
C TRP A 153 -14.93 -12.03 -14.44
N ALA A 154 -14.79 -11.26 -15.52
CA ALA A 154 -14.41 -9.85 -15.45
C ALA A 154 -15.32 -9.04 -14.50
N ILE A 155 -16.63 -9.31 -14.47
CA ILE A 155 -17.57 -8.62 -13.58
C ILE A 155 -17.16 -8.83 -12.12
N LEU A 156 -16.91 -10.08 -11.70
CA LEU A 156 -16.47 -10.39 -10.34
C LEU A 156 -15.20 -9.61 -9.98
N PHE A 157 -14.18 -9.66 -10.82
CA PHE A 157 -12.91 -8.97 -10.52
C PHE A 157 -13.05 -7.44 -10.52
N SER A 158 -13.93 -6.87 -11.36
CA SER A 158 -14.24 -5.43 -11.31
C SER A 158 -14.90 -5.05 -9.98
N THR A 159 -15.81 -5.88 -9.48
CA THR A 159 -16.42 -5.70 -8.17
C THR A 159 -15.38 -5.83 -7.05
N LEU A 160 -14.53 -6.85 -7.09
CA LEU A 160 -13.48 -7.04 -6.08
C LEU A 160 -12.50 -5.86 -5.98
N VAL A 161 -12.16 -5.19 -7.09
CA VAL A 161 -11.33 -3.97 -7.05
C VAL A 161 -11.99 -2.88 -6.17
N ILE A 162 -13.30 -2.70 -6.28
CA ILE A 162 -14.08 -1.70 -5.51
C ILE A 162 -14.06 -1.99 -4.02
N PHE A 163 -14.21 -3.27 -3.67
CA PHE A 163 -14.22 -3.71 -2.28
C PHE A 163 -12.84 -3.66 -1.61
N PHE A 164 -11.75 -3.66 -2.39
CA PHE A 164 -10.40 -3.72 -1.83
C PHE A 164 -9.64 -2.39 -1.89
N HIS A 165 -9.86 -1.56 -2.91
CA HIS A 165 -9.12 -0.30 -3.00
C HIS A 165 -9.80 0.76 -3.87
N ARG A 166 -10.14 1.88 -3.25
CA ARG A 166 -10.87 2.98 -3.88
C ARG A 166 -10.04 3.70 -4.94
N GLN A 167 -8.75 3.94 -4.71
CA GLN A 167 -7.91 4.65 -5.69
C GLN A 167 -7.69 3.81 -6.96
N ILE A 168 -7.55 2.48 -6.83
CA ILE A 168 -7.44 1.59 -8.01
C ILE A 168 -8.79 1.47 -8.73
N SER A 169 -9.90 1.65 -8.02
CA SER A 169 -11.23 1.72 -8.64
C SER A 169 -11.37 2.91 -9.60
N VAL A 170 -10.66 4.02 -9.37
CA VAL A 170 -10.61 5.14 -10.34
C VAL A 170 -10.00 4.68 -11.67
N LEU A 171 -8.89 3.93 -11.63
CA LEU A 171 -8.30 3.32 -12.83
C LEU A 171 -9.24 2.34 -13.50
N LEU A 172 -9.98 1.55 -12.72
CA LEU A 172 -11.00 0.63 -13.23
C LEU A 172 -12.11 1.39 -13.97
N PHE A 173 -12.71 2.42 -13.37
CA PHE A 173 -13.78 3.20 -13.99
C PHE A 173 -13.32 3.86 -15.29
N PHE A 174 -12.12 4.45 -15.30
CA PHE A 174 -11.54 5.00 -16.51
C PHE A 174 -11.30 3.94 -17.58
N SER A 175 -10.76 2.79 -17.19
CA SER A 175 -10.54 1.64 -18.06
C SER A 175 -11.84 1.10 -18.67
N LEU A 176 -12.91 1.02 -17.88
CA LEU A 176 -14.25 0.63 -18.31
C LEU A 176 -14.81 1.63 -19.33
N PHE A 177 -14.68 2.93 -19.05
CA PHE A 177 -15.13 4.00 -19.94
C PHE A 177 -14.39 3.95 -21.29
N VAL A 178 -13.06 3.90 -21.29
CA VAL A 178 -12.26 3.76 -22.51
C VAL A 178 -12.64 2.47 -23.25
N GLY A 179 -12.79 1.35 -22.53
CA GLY A 179 -13.19 0.07 -23.12
C GLY A 179 -14.55 0.14 -23.84
N LEU A 180 -15.54 0.82 -23.25
CA LEU A 180 -16.86 1.03 -23.86
C LEU A 180 -16.80 1.83 -25.17
N LEU A 181 -15.91 2.83 -25.24
CA LEU A 181 -15.76 3.69 -26.41
C LEU A 181 -14.98 3.00 -27.54
N PHE A 182 -13.90 2.29 -27.21
CA PHE A 182 -12.93 1.84 -28.20
C PHE A 182 -12.94 0.32 -28.49
N ASP A 183 -13.45 -0.54 -27.60
CA ASP A 183 -13.47 -2.00 -27.78
C ASP A 183 -14.90 -2.52 -28.03
N LYS A 184 -15.41 -2.26 -29.25
CA LYS A 184 -16.78 -2.59 -29.68
C LYS A 184 -17.13 -4.08 -29.48
N ASP A 185 -16.17 -4.98 -29.69
CA ASP A 185 -16.38 -6.43 -29.60
C ASP A 185 -16.73 -6.90 -28.18
N LYS A 186 -16.21 -6.18 -27.16
CA LYS A 186 -16.37 -6.54 -25.75
C LYS A 186 -17.31 -5.60 -25.00
N ARG A 187 -17.98 -4.69 -25.72
CA ARG A 187 -18.80 -3.60 -25.17
C ARG A 187 -19.85 -4.10 -24.16
N LYS A 188 -20.46 -5.26 -24.40
CA LYS A 188 -21.42 -5.87 -23.45
C LYS A 188 -20.76 -6.17 -22.10
N ILE A 189 -19.58 -6.80 -22.08
CA ILE A 189 -18.89 -7.14 -20.83
C ILE A 189 -18.43 -5.87 -20.12
N PHE A 190 -17.92 -4.87 -20.86
CA PHE A 190 -17.61 -3.56 -20.30
C PHE A 190 -18.84 -2.91 -19.65
N LEU A 191 -19.99 -2.94 -20.32
CA LEU A 191 -21.23 -2.36 -19.80
C LEU A 191 -21.69 -3.07 -18.52
N PHE A 192 -21.74 -4.40 -18.52
CA PHE A 192 -22.15 -5.15 -17.33
C PHE A 192 -21.15 -4.97 -16.18
N SER A 193 -19.84 -4.91 -16.47
CA SER A 193 -18.82 -4.64 -15.44
C SER A 193 -18.98 -3.22 -14.88
N LEU A 194 -19.29 -2.23 -15.72
CA LEU A 194 -19.56 -0.86 -15.27
C LEU A 194 -20.83 -0.76 -14.41
N LEU A 195 -21.93 -1.39 -14.85
CA LEU A 195 -23.18 -1.40 -14.08
C LEU A 195 -22.99 -2.10 -12.73
N SER A 196 -22.29 -3.23 -12.71
CA SER A 196 -21.92 -3.93 -11.47
C SER A 196 -21.05 -3.03 -10.58
N ALA A 197 -20.03 -2.42 -11.16
CA ALA A 197 -19.13 -1.52 -10.45
C ALA A 197 -19.88 -0.34 -9.79
N ILE A 198 -20.80 0.29 -10.53
CA ILE A 198 -21.65 1.37 -10.01
C ILE A 198 -22.57 0.85 -8.90
N LEU A 199 -23.26 -0.27 -9.12
CA LEU A 199 -24.20 -0.85 -8.15
C LEU A 199 -23.49 -1.18 -6.83
N PHE A 200 -22.38 -1.91 -6.88
CA PHE A 200 -21.66 -2.29 -5.65
C PHE A 200 -20.95 -1.11 -4.98
N SER A 201 -20.47 -0.14 -5.76
CA SER A 201 -19.97 1.12 -5.19
C SER A 201 -21.10 1.86 -4.48
N ALA A 202 -22.28 1.94 -5.08
CA ALA A 202 -23.44 2.61 -4.50
C ALA A 202 -23.89 1.95 -3.19
N LEU A 203 -23.99 0.62 -3.16
CA LEU A 203 -24.40 -0.13 -1.97
C LEU A 203 -23.50 0.14 -0.76
N TYR A 204 -22.20 0.31 -0.97
CA TYR A 204 -21.26 0.55 0.13
C TYR A 204 -21.04 2.05 0.40
N TYR A 205 -20.73 2.84 -0.63
CA TYR A 205 -20.27 4.22 -0.48
C TYR A 205 -21.39 5.25 -0.34
N ILE A 206 -22.63 4.98 -0.77
CA ILE A 206 -23.75 5.93 -0.54
C ILE A 206 -24.07 6.03 0.96
N PRO A 207 -24.29 4.90 1.69
CA PRO A 207 -24.56 4.98 3.14
C PRO A 207 -23.43 5.61 3.94
N THR A 208 -22.20 5.52 3.46
CA THR A 208 -21.00 6.07 4.13
C THR A 208 -20.44 7.30 3.43
N ALA A 209 -21.21 8.00 2.59
CA ALA A 209 -20.69 9.04 1.69
C ALA A 209 -19.97 10.17 2.45
N ASN A 210 -20.55 10.65 3.54
CA ASN A 210 -19.99 11.73 4.36
C ASN A 210 -18.64 11.35 4.99
N ARG A 211 -18.42 10.05 5.24
CA ARG A 211 -17.16 9.53 5.80
C ARG A 211 -16.17 9.17 4.68
N THR A 212 -16.64 8.59 3.60
CA THR A 212 -15.76 7.99 2.59
C THR A 212 -15.51 8.87 1.37
N ILE A 213 -16.54 9.54 0.84
CA ILE A 213 -16.42 10.31 -0.40
C ILE A 213 -16.02 11.75 -0.09
N GLU A 214 -16.65 12.38 0.90
CA GLU A 214 -16.44 13.79 1.23
C GLU A 214 -14.97 14.12 1.55
N PRO A 215 -14.23 13.32 2.37
CA PRO A 215 -12.82 13.58 2.63
C PRO A 215 -11.90 13.40 1.42
N LEU A 216 -12.37 12.82 0.31
CA LEU A 216 -11.62 12.76 -0.94
C LEU A 216 -11.87 13.97 -1.84
N ILE A 217 -13.06 14.57 -1.74
CA ILE A 217 -13.41 15.76 -2.51
C ILE A 217 -12.66 16.97 -1.96
N GLU A 218 -12.47 17.05 -0.65
CA GLU A 218 -11.86 18.21 -0.01
C GLU A 218 -10.40 18.46 -0.45
N PRO A 219 -9.50 17.46 -0.47
CA PRO A 219 -8.16 17.63 -1.05
C PRO A 219 -8.18 17.97 -2.54
N ILE A 220 -9.15 17.44 -3.30
CA ILE A 220 -9.32 17.78 -4.72
C ILE A 220 -9.68 19.26 -4.86
N ARG A 221 -10.67 19.73 -4.09
CA ARG A 221 -11.10 21.13 -4.07
C ARG A 221 -9.95 22.06 -3.69
N GLN A 222 -9.17 21.68 -2.68
CA GLN A 222 -7.98 22.40 -2.24
C GLN A 222 -6.86 22.38 -3.28
N THR A 223 -6.63 21.25 -3.96
CA THR A 223 -5.62 21.15 -5.02
C THR A 223 -5.99 22.03 -6.22
N PHE A 224 -7.27 22.09 -6.59
CA PHE A 224 -7.75 22.97 -7.67
C PHE A 224 -7.75 24.44 -7.28
N SER A 225 -8.06 24.80 -6.02
CA SER A 225 -8.04 26.19 -5.56
C SER A 225 -6.61 26.72 -5.30
N LEU A 226 -5.73 25.91 -4.72
CA LEU A 226 -4.34 26.28 -4.41
C LEU A 226 -3.38 26.07 -5.58
N GLY A 227 -3.67 25.17 -6.50
CA GLY A 227 -2.89 24.96 -7.73
C GLY A 227 -2.82 26.19 -8.63
N ILE A 228 -3.80 27.10 -8.53
CA ILE A 228 -3.81 28.40 -9.21
C ILE A 228 -2.92 29.43 -8.47
N SER A 229 -2.63 29.21 -7.18
CA SER A 229 -1.89 30.14 -6.32
C SER A 229 -0.40 29.78 -6.10
N GLY A 230 0.09 28.69 -6.69
CA GLY A 230 1.50 28.28 -6.63
C GLY A 230 2.01 27.76 -5.27
N ARG A 231 1.16 27.68 -4.24
CA ARG A 231 1.51 27.13 -2.91
C ARG A 231 1.10 25.65 -2.80
N LEU A 232 1.85 24.76 -3.43
CA LEU A 232 1.65 23.31 -3.27
C LEU A 232 2.21 22.86 -1.90
N ARG A 233 1.33 22.49 -0.96
CA ARG A 233 1.72 21.78 0.27
C ARG A 233 2.43 20.47 -0.08
N SER A 234 3.58 20.20 0.54
CA SER A 234 4.42 19.01 0.33
C SER A 234 3.76 17.69 0.75
N ASP A 235 2.65 17.73 1.50
CA ASP A 235 2.02 16.57 2.13
C ASP A 235 0.96 15.81 1.31
N LEU A 236 0.55 16.32 0.14
CA LEU A 236 -0.55 15.71 -0.63
C LEU A 236 -0.18 14.40 -1.35
N GLY A 237 1.10 14.00 -1.34
CA GLY A 237 1.60 12.88 -2.14
C GLY A 237 1.26 11.50 -1.62
N GLY A 238 0.94 11.37 -0.32
CA GLY A 238 0.97 10.08 0.38
C GLY A 238 2.40 9.56 0.57
N THR A 239 2.55 8.52 1.38
CA THR A 239 3.83 7.84 1.60
C THR A 239 4.16 6.97 0.39
N PHE A 240 5.29 7.20 -0.28
CA PHE A 240 6.02 6.30 -1.20
C PHE A 240 7.25 7.05 -1.74
N PHE A 241 8.05 6.40 -2.59
CA PHE A 241 9.14 7.03 -3.33
C PHE A 241 8.73 8.35 -3.99
N SER A 242 9.70 9.26 -4.07
CA SER A 242 9.62 10.38 -4.99
C SER A 242 9.68 9.87 -6.44
N PHE A 243 9.15 10.67 -7.37
CA PHE A 243 9.22 10.36 -8.80
C PHE A 243 10.67 10.21 -9.30
N THR A 244 11.62 10.95 -8.72
CA THR A 244 13.04 10.85 -9.08
C THR A 244 13.63 9.49 -8.70
N GLU A 245 13.30 8.99 -7.50
CA GLU A 245 13.73 7.66 -7.05
C GLU A 245 13.08 6.56 -7.92
N GLU A 246 11.79 6.68 -8.23
CA GLU A 246 11.12 5.78 -9.17
C GLU A 246 11.84 5.74 -10.52
N LEU A 247 12.13 6.90 -11.11
CA LEU A 247 12.77 6.99 -12.42
C LEU A 247 14.11 6.24 -12.39
N LEU A 248 14.93 6.50 -11.35
CA LEU A 248 16.22 5.86 -11.16
C LEU A 248 16.11 4.33 -11.09
N PHE A 249 15.19 3.81 -10.28
CA PHE A 249 14.97 2.36 -10.15
C PHE A 249 14.32 1.75 -11.41
N SER A 250 13.61 2.55 -12.20
CA SER A 250 12.96 2.12 -13.43
C SER A 250 13.86 2.15 -14.66
N LEU A 251 15.02 2.82 -14.61
CA LEU A 251 15.94 2.96 -15.76
C LEU A 251 16.30 1.61 -16.41
N LEU A 252 16.34 0.54 -15.61
CA LEU A 252 16.68 -0.81 -16.06
C LEU A 252 15.69 -1.38 -17.09
N TYR A 253 14.43 -0.95 -17.06
CA TYR A 253 13.39 -1.43 -17.98
C TYR A 253 12.62 -0.32 -18.71
N LEU A 254 12.76 0.95 -18.31
CA LEU A 254 12.04 2.06 -18.91
C LEU A 254 12.28 2.21 -20.43
N PRO A 255 13.52 2.10 -20.97
CA PRO A 255 13.73 2.14 -22.42
C PRO A 255 12.97 1.04 -23.16
N PHE A 256 12.92 -0.17 -22.58
CA PHE A 256 12.15 -1.29 -23.13
C PHE A 256 10.64 -1.07 -22.98
N ALA A 257 10.19 -0.46 -21.89
CA ALA A 257 8.78 -0.12 -21.69
C ALA A 257 8.30 0.85 -22.77
N LEU A 258 9.04 1.94 -23.01
CA LEU A 258 8.75 2.90 -24.07
C LEU A 258 8.73 2.23 -25.44
N TYR A 259 9.73 1.39 -25.74
CA TYR A 259 9.77 0.64 -26.99
C TYR A 259 8.58 -0.34 -27.14
N GLY A 260 8.15 -0.99 -26.06
CA GLY A 260 6.96 -1.83 -26.01
C GLY A 260 5.67 -1.05 -26.28
N ILE A 261 5.52 0.13 -25.67
CA ILE A 261 4.38 1.03 -25.89
C ILE A 261 4.33 1.47 -27.35
N MET A 262 5.43 1.94 -27.93
CA MET A 262 5.49 2.39 -29.33
C MET A 262 5.11 1.27 -30.31
N THR A 263 5.50 0.03 -30.04
CA THR A 263 5.28 -1.09 -30.97
C THR A 263 3.92 -1.78 -30.82
N ARG A 264 3.35 -1.80 -29.61
CA ARG A 264 2.13 -2.58 -29.30
C ARG A 264 1.08 -1.84 -28.49
N GLY A 265 1.37 -0.70 -27.88
CA GLY A 265 0.45 0.03 -26.99
C GLY A 265 -0.90 0.36 -27.63
N PHE A 266 -0.89 0.81 -28.88
CA PHE A 266 -2.09 1.24 -29.60
C PHE A 266 -2.83 0.11 -30.34
N LYS A 267 -2.47 -1.16 -30.13
CA LYS A 267 -3.17 -2.27 -30.81
C LYS A 267 -4.49 -2.63 -30.11
N LYS A 268 -5.46 -3.14 -30.89
CA LYS A 268 -6.73 -3.63 -30.36
C LYS A 268 -6.45 -4.69 -29.27
N GLY A 269 -7.01 -4.50 -28.09
CA GLY A 269 -6.81 -5.37 -26.92
C GLY A 269 -5.85 -4.84 -25.85
N SER A 270 -4.92 -3.93 -26.17
CA SER A 270 -4.02 -3.29 -25.19
C SER A 270 -4.43 -1.86 -24.83
N VAL A 271 -5.41 -1.29 -25.52
CA VAL A 271 -5.88 0.11 -25.33
C VAL A 271 -6.25 0.39 -23.87
N VAL A 272 -6.92 -0.55 -23.20
CA VAL A 272 -7.33 -0.38 -21.80
C VAL A 272 -6.12 -0.39 -20.84
N LEU A 273 -5.12 -1.22 -21.14
CA LEU A 273 -3.85 -1.24 -20.41
C LEU A 273 -3.10 0.10 -20.60
N LEU A 274 -3.02 0.59 -21.84
CA LEU A 274 -2.41 1.87 -22.16
C LEU A 274 -3.15 3.05 -21.49
N ALA A 275 -4.48 3.00 -21.44
CA ALA A 275 -5.28 4.00 -20.73
C ALA A 275 -4.93 4.04 -19.23
N SER A 276 -4.68 2.88 -18.62
CA SER A 276 -4.24 2.81 -17.22
C SER A 276 -2.84 3.41 -17.02
N VAL A 277 -1.91 3.21 -17.97
CA VAL A 277 -0.60 3.88 -17.99
C VAL A 277 -0.77 5.40 -18.05
N ILE A 278 -1.56 5.89 -19.03
CA ILE A 278 -1.78 7.32 -19.25
C ILE A 278 -2.38 7.97 -18.01
N LEU A 279 -3.43 7.37 -17.43
CA LEU A 279 -4.08 7.94 -16.25
C LEU A 279 -3.14 7.95 -15.05
N SER A 280 -2.39 6.88 -14.81
CA SER A 280 -1.41 6.85 -13.71
C SER A 280 -0.31 7.90 -13.92
N ALA A 281 0.17 8.07 -15.15
CA ALA A 281 1.15 9.09 -15.49
C ALA A 281 0.58 10.52 -15.30
N ILE A 282 -0.69 10.76 -15.62
CA ILE A 282 -1.37 12.04 -15.36
C ILE A 282 -1.40 12.33 -13.86
N PHE A 283 -1.82 11.37 -13.03
CA PHE A 283 -1.83 11.54 -11.57
C PHE A 283 -0.45 11.93 -11.03
N ILE A 284 0.61 11.26 -11.49
CA ILE A 284 1.99 11.51 -11.08
C ILE A 284 2.49 12.87 -11.58
N SER A 285 2.31 13.17 -12.87
CA SER A 285 2.87 14.37 -13.53
C SER A 285 2.23 15.65 -13.00
N PHE A 286 0.91 15.63 -12.79
CA PHE A 286 0.17 16.76 -12.25
C PHE A 286 0.14 16.78 -10.72
N LYS A 287 0.85 15.86 -10.04
CA LYS A 287 0.90 15.74 -8.58
C LYS A 287 -0.49 15.79 -7.94
N LEU A 288 -1.43 15.05 -8.52
CA LEU A 288 -2.80 14.95 -7.99
C LEU A 288 -2.80 14.30 -6.60
N PHE A 289 -3.93 14.33 -5.90
CA PHE A 289 -4.08 13.72 -4.57
C PHE A 289 -3.58 12.26 -4.54
N PHE A 290 -2.75 11.93 -3.56
CA PHE A 290 -2.10 10.62 -3.41
C PHE A 290 -1.25 10.18 -4.62
N PHE A 291 -0.71 11.11 -5.42
CA PHE A 291 0.03 10.76 -6.64
C PHE A 291 1.17 9.77 -6.43
N ARG A 292 1.86 9.78 -5.28
CA ARG A 292 2.95 8.82 -5.02
C ARG A 292 2.43 7.39 -4.89
N ARG A 293 1.16 7.20 -4.54
CA ARG A 293 0.51 5.89 -4.52
C ARG A 293 0.19 5.36 -5.91
N PHE A 294 0.27 6.17 -6.97
CA PHE A 294 0.10 5.72 -8.37
C PHE A 294 1.42 5.26 -9.01
N ILE A 295 2.57 5.61 -8.42
CA ILE A 295 3.90 5.18 -8.86
C ILE A 295 4.00 3.64 -8.98
N PRO A 296 3.72 2.85 -7.92
CA PRO A 296 3.86 1.39 -8.03
C PRO A 296 2.85 0.77 -9.00
N LEU A 297 1.75 1.45 -9.32
CA LEU A 297 0.73 0.99 -10.27
C LEU A 297 1.21 1.25 -11.70
N LEU A 298 1.71 2.46 -11.97
CA LEU A 298 2.36 2.80 -13.23
C LEU A 298 3.49 1.80 -13.52
N ASP A 299 4.32 1.53 -12.51
CA ASP A 299 5.45 0.62 -12.62
C ASP A 299 5.05 -0.78 -13.11
N VAL A 300 4.02 -1.40 -12.52
CA VAL A 300 3.53 -2.72 -12.98
C VAL A 300 3.12 -2.68 -14.46
N PHE A 301 2.44 -1.63 -14.90
CA PHE A 301 2.06 -1.51 -16.31
C PHE A 301 3.30 -1.30 -17.21
N LEU A 302 4.29 -0.52 -16.77
CA LEU A 302 5.55 -0.35 -17.49
C LEU A 302 6.32 -1.67 -17.60
N LEU A 303 6.35 -2.51 -16.58
CA LEU A 303 6.97 -3.84 -16.62
C LEU A 303 6.31 -4.76 -17.66
N ILE A 304 4.98 -4.68 -17.81
CA ILE A 304 4.25 -5.42 -18.86
C ILE A 304 4.72 -4.97 -20.24
N PHE A 305 4.78 -3.65 -20.50
CA PHE A 305 5.27 -3.13 -21.77
C PHE A 305 6.76 -3.39 -21.98
N ALA A 306 7.57 -3.37 -20.92
CA ALA A 306 8.99 -3.67 -20.97
C ALA A 306 9.25 -5.11 -21.42
N GLY A 307 8.43 -6.07 -20.96
CA GLY A 307 8.52 -7.45 -21.45
C GLY A 307 8.32 -7.57 -22.97
N ILE A 308 7.42 -6.76 -23.53
CA ILE A 308 7.23 -6.67 -24.99
C ILE A 308 8.45 -6.06 -25.66
N GLY A 309 8.94 -4.94 -25.13
CA GLY A 309 10.14 -4.26 -25.65
C GLY A 309 11.37 -5.17 -25.65
N MET A 310 11.56 -5.93 -24.57
CA MET A 310 12.64 -6.92 -24.44
C MET A 310 12.54 -8.01 -25.50
N VAL A 311 11.35 -8.56 -25.75
CA VAL A 311 11.16 -9.55 -26.83
C VAL A 311 11.49 -8.94 -28.20
N ASN A 312 10.97 -7.75 -28.48
CA ASN A 312 11.19 -7.09 -29.77
C ASN A 312 12.67 -6.74 -29.99
N PHE A 313 13.34 -6.24 -28.95
CA PHE A 313 14.77 -5.91 -28.97
C PHE A 313 15.62 -7.16 -29.18
N THR A 314 15.43 -8.18 -28.34
CA THR A 314 16.24 -9.42 -28.40
C THR A 314 15.98 -10.27 -29.65
N ASN A 315 14.86 -10.08 -30.35
CA ASN A 315 14.62 -10.72 -31.64
C ASN A 315 15.34 -10.03 -32.81
N ARG A 316 15.80 -8.78 -32.64
CA ARG A 316 16.61 -8.07 -33.65
C ARG A 316 18.10 -8.39 -33.55
N LEU A 317 18.54 -8.92 -32.42
CA LEU A 317 19.93 -9.30 -32.20
C LEU A 317 20.23 -10.67 -32.82
N ALA A 318 21.43 -10.82 -33.38
CA ALA A 318 21.97 -12.12 -33.76
C ALA A 318 22.10 -13.05 -32.53
N SER A 319 22.19 -14.37 -32.75
CA SER A 319 22.13 -15.39 -31.70
C SER A 319 23.16 -15.19 -30.58
N LEU A 320 24.42 -14.94 -30.91
CA LEU A 320 25.49 -14.76 -29.92
C LEU A 320 25.34 -13.44 -29.12
N PRO A 321 25.22 -12.25 -29.76
CA PRO A 321 24.97 -11.00 -29.02
C PRO A 321 23.72 -11.06 -28.14
N LYS A 322 22.65 -11.73 -28.60
CA LYS A 322 21.43 -11.96 -27.83
C LYS A 322 21.69 -12.73 -26.54
N GLN A 323 22.45 -13.83 -26.61
CA GLN A 323 22.76 -14.66 -25.45
C GLN A 323 23.61 -13.88 -24.44
N ILE A 324 24.65 -13.18 -24.92
CA ILE A 324 25.53 -12.35 -24.08
C ILE A 324 24.74 -11.25 -23.38
N PHE A 325 23.94 -10.47 -24.14
CA PHE A 325 23.08 -9.42 -23.57
C PHE A 325 22.13 -9.99 -22.52
N THR A 326 21.44 -11.10 -22.83
CA THR A 326 20.48 -11.73 -21.93
C THR A 326 21.16 -12.16 -20.62
N PHE A 327 22.34 -12.79 -20.71
CA PHE A 327 23.10 -13.23 -19.54
C PHE A 327 23.54 -12.04 -18.68
N ILE A 328 24.17 -11.03 -19.28
CA ILE A 328 24.64 -9.83 -18.56
C ILE A 328 23.47 -9.10 -17.91
N TYR A 329 22.36 -8.92 -18.65
CA TYR A 329 21.17 -8.27 -18.14
C TYR A 329 20.61 -9.00 -16.92
N ILE A 330 20.44 -10.33 -17.01
CA ILE A 330 19.92 -11.13 -15.90
C ILE A 330 20.85 -11.05 -14.69
N LEU A 331 22.16 -11.22 -14.89
CA LEU A 331 23.14 -11.15 -13.82
C LEU A 331 23.12 -9.79 -13.12
N PHE A 332 23.13 -8.70 -13.90
CA PHE A 332 23.07 -7.35 -13.38
C PHE A 332 21.78 -7.09 -12.60
N SER A 333 20.62 -7.45 -13.15
CA SER A 333 19.32 -7.29 -12.47
C SER A 333 19.25 -8.07 -11.15
N VAL A 334 19.78 -9.30 -11.10
CA VAL A 334 19.80 -10.13 -9.89
C VAL A 334 20.74 -9.56 -8.83
N LEU A 335 21.93 -9.11 -9.23
CA LEU A 335 22.87 -8.47 -8.30
C LEU A 335 22.31 -7.15 -7.75
N LEU A 336 21.68 -6.33 -8.60
CA LEU A 336 21.05 -5.09 -8.20
C LEU A 336 19.93 -5.33 -7.17
N ILE A 337 18.98 -6.22 -7.45
CA ILE A 337 17.89 -6.50 -6.50
C ILE A 337 18.40 -7.18 -5.24
N GLY A 338 19.38 -8.08 -5.33
CA GLY A 338 19.98 -8.72 -4.17
C GLY A 338 20.63 -7.69 -3.23
N THR A 339 21.37 -6.75 -3.80
CA THR A 339 21.98 -5.63 -3.06
C THR A 339 20.91 -4.73 -2.44
N PHE A 340 19.92 -4.33 -3.22
CA PHE A 340 18.81 -3.49 -2.75
C PHE A 340 18.06 -4.11 -1.58
N VAL A 341 17.67 -5.40 -1.70
CA VAL A 341 17.00 -6.14 -0.64
C VAL A 341 17.90 -6.25 0.59
N SER A 342 19.21 -6.51 0.44
CA SER A 342 20.11 -6.61 1.59
C SER A 342 20.19 -5.32 2.43
N PHE A 343 20.02 -4.16 1.80
CA PHE A 343 19.99 -2.86 2.51
C PHE A 343 18.60 -2.51 3.06
N ARG A 344 17.53 -3.02 2.46
CA ARG A 344 16.15 -2.65 2.79
C ARG A 344 15.40 -3.70 3.61
N ALA A 345 15.88 -4.93 3.72
CA ALA A 345 15.18 -6.07 4.33
C ALA A 345 15.11 -6.04 5.87
N HIS A 346 14.85 -4.87 6.45
CA HIS A 346 14.66 -4.67 7.88
C HIS A 346 13.30 -3.99 8.16
N PRO A 347 12.63 -4.30 9.27
CA PRO A 347 11.42 -3.60 9.70
C PRO A 347 11.65 -2.10 9.87
N LEU A 348 10.55 -1.33 9.78
CA LEU A 348 10.61 0.11 10.01
C LEU A 348 10.80 0.46 11.49
N ILE A 349 10.52 -0.46 12.41
CA ILE A 349 10.65 -0.31 13.87
C ILE A 349 11.82 -1.17 14.39
N LEU A 350 12.52 -0.70 15.43
CA LEU A 350 13.56 -1.51 16.07
C LEU A 350 12.95 -2.67 16.86
N GLU A 351 13.71 -3.75 17.01
CA GLU A 351 13.20 -4.97 17.64
C GLU A 351 12.91 -4.78 19.14
N ASP A 352 13.75 -4.04 19.84
CA ASP A 352 13.57 -3.71 21.26
C ASP A 352 12.38 -2.75 21.48
N GLU A 353 12.23 -1.74 20.62
CA GLU A 353 11.05 -0.87 20.61
C GLU A 353 9.76 -1.67 20.41
N PHE A 354 9.75 -2.59 19.44
CA PHE A 354 8.59 -3.44 19.17
C PHE A 354 8.24 -4.36 20.35
N ARG A 355 9.24 -4.90 21.04
CA ARG A 355 9.05 -5.70 22.26
C ARG A 355 8.41 -4.84 23.37
N GLU A 356 8.91 -3.63 23.60
CA GLU A 356 8.33 -2.72 24.60
C GLU A 356 6.87 -2.35 24.29
N ILE A 357 6.54 -2.12 23.01
CA ILE A 357 5.16 -1.87 22.59
C ILE A 357 4.25 -3.06 22.92
N SER A 358 4.75 -4.28 22.72
CA SER A 358 3.98 -5.50 22.97
C SER A 358 3.67 -5.71 24.46
N LEU A 359 4.52 -5.19 25.37
CA LEU A 359 4.30 -5.27 26.81
C LEU A 359 3.10 -4.42 27.28
N PHE A 360 2.64 -3.46 26.49
CA PHE A 360 1.42 -2.72 26.82
C PHE A 360 0.17 -3.61 26.85
N ALA A 361 0.20 -4.79 26.21
CA ALA A 361 -0.89 -5.75 26.33
C ALA A 361 -1.07 -6.26 27.78
N GLU A 362 -0.10 -6.04 28.67
CA GLU A 362 -0.10 -6.48 30.07
C GLU A 362 -0.49 -5.38 31.08
N VAL A 363 -0.59 -4.10 30.67
CA VAL A 363 -0.98 -3.00 31.59
C VAL A 363 -2.49 -2.98 31.87
N GLU A 364 -3.02 -2.00 32.61
CA GLU A 364 -4.46 -1.91 32.89
C GLU A 364 -5.30 -1.89 31.60
N LYS A 365 -6.39 -2.68 31.54
CA LYS A 365 -7.18 -2.89 30.30
C LYS A 365 -7.83 -1.61 29.76
N ASP A 366 -8.16 -0.67 30.63
CA ASP A 366 -8.80 0.60 30.30
C ASP A 366 -7.79 1.75 30.09
N ALA A 367 -6.49 1.46 30.21
CA ALA A 367 -5.43 2.44 30.06
C ALA A 367 -5.37 3.05 28.65
N TYR A 368 -4.91 4.29 28.60
CA TYR A 368 -4.59 5.00 27.39
C TYR A 368 -3.08 5.04 27.18
N ILE A 369 -2.67 5.05 25.91
CA ILE A 369 -1.27 5.22 25.52
C ILE A 369 -1.15 6.47 24.67
N LEU A 370 -0.45 7.46 25.18
CA LEU A 370 -0.03 8.63 24.43
C LEU A 370 1.24 8.28 23.65
N VAL A 371 1.19 8.46 22.33
CA VAL A 371 2.34 8.24 21.44
C VAL A 371 2.97 9.58 21.10
N THR A 372 4.26 9.75 21.38
CA THR A 372 4.93 11.04 21.17
C THR A 372 5.28 11.33 19.72
N ASP A 373 5.30 10.31 18.86
CA ASP A 373 5.70 10.41 17.45
C ASP A 373 4.81 9.54 16.55
N GLN A 374 4.34 10.11 15.43
CA GLN A 374 3.40 9.46 14.51
C GLN A 374 3.91 8.15 13.91
N SER A 375 5.23 7.96 13.80
CA SER A 375 5.81 6.76 13.20
C SER A 375 5.58 5.50 14.04
N TYR A 376 5.29 5.64 15.34
CA TYR A 376 4.95 4.53 16.22
C TYR A 376 3.44 4.22 16.25
N THR A 377 2.60 5.13 15.75
CA THR A 377 1.14 5.03 15.84
C THR A 377 0.61 3.68 15.34
N PRO A 378 0.95 3.18 14.13
CA PRO A 378 0.47 1.87 13.68
C PRO A 378 0.83 0.73 14.63
N TRP A 379 2.05 0.73 15.15
CA TRP A 379 2.57 -0.32 16.00
C TRP A 379 1.83 -0.34 17.33
N ILE A 380 1.63 0.82 17.94
CA ILE A 380 0.88 0.96 19.20
C ILE A 380 -0.57 0.52 18.97
N PHE A 381 -1.25 0.98 17.91
CA PHE A 381 -2.61 0.51 17.59
C PHE A 381 -2.68 -1.01 17.42
N GLY A 382 -1.74 -1.63 16.70
CA GLY A 382 -1.78 -3.07 16.42
C GLY A 382 -1.47 -3.96 17.61
N TRP A 383 -0.47 -3.60 18.41
CA TRP A 383 0.14 -4.50 19.39
C TRP A 383 -0.07 -4.12 20.86
N SER A 384 -0.44 -2.87 21.17
CA SER A 384 -0.63 -2.50 22.57
C SER A 384 -1.91 -3.06 23.18
N GLU A 385 -2.94 -3.32 22.36
CA GLU A 385 -4.29 -3.67 22.82
C GLU A 385 -4.89 -2.65 23.81
N ARG A 386 -4.44 -1.39 23.74
CA ARG A 386 -4.91 -0.28 24.57
C ARG A 386 -5.44 0.86 23.72
N LYS A 387 -6.05 1.84 24.39
CA LYS A 387 -6.63 3.01 23.72
C LYS A 387 -5.51 4.00 23.35
N THR A 388 -5.21 4.10 22.07
CA THR A 388 -4.10 4.93 21.59
C THR A 388 -4.52 6.36 21.34
N ILE A 389 -3.86 7.31 22.00
CA ILE A 389 -3.92 8.74 21.71
C ILE A 389 -2.72 9.05 20.81
N ALA A 390 -3.00 9.39 19.56
CA ALA A 390 -1.99 9.64 18.55
C ALA A 390 -2.28 10.94 17.80
N PRO A 391 -1.26 11.76 17.52
CA PRO A 391 -1.42 13.06 16.91
C PRO A 391 -2.07 12.98 15.53
N GLN A 392 -3.22 13.65 15.39
CA GLN A 392 -4.01 13.72 14.14
C GLN A 392 -4.49 12.35 13.65
N PHE A 393 -4.58 11.35 14.54
CA PHE A 393 -4.90 9.98 14.12
C PHE A 393 -5.78 9.23 15.13
N GLY A 394 -6.84 8.61 14.59
CA GLY A 394 -7.72 7.73 15.34
C GLY A 394 -8.72 8.48 16.24
N GLN A 395 -9.61 7.73 16.88
CA GLN A 395 -10.76 8.28 17.61
C GLN A 395 -10.42 8.98 18.94
N TYR A 396 -9.22 8.75 19.47
CA TYR A 396 -8.79 9.30 20.76
C TYR A 396 -7.89 10.53 20.62
N ASP A 397 -7.58 10.98 19.40
CA ASP A 397 -6.94 12.28 19.18
C ASP A 397 -7.82 13.46 19.65
N LYS A 398 -9.14 13.22 19.79
CA LYS A 398 -10.14 14.21 20.27
C LYS A 398 -9.83 14.90 21.61
N PHE A 399 -8.89 14.38 22.40
CA PHE A 399 -8.55 14.98 23.69
C PHE A 399 -7.65 16.22 23.53
N TRP A 400 -6.88 16.31 22.44
CA TRP A 400 -5.95 17.41 22.17
C TRP A 400 -6.23 18.01 20.79
N THR A 401 -6.03 19.32 20.68
CA THR A 401 -6.04 20.02 19.38
C THR A 401 -4.66 20.00 18.74
N GLU A 402 -4.55 20.43 17.48
CA GLU A 402 -3.26 20.63 16.81
C GLU A 402 -2.33 21.57 17.61
N ASP A 403 -2.88 22.63 18.19
CA ASP A 403 -2.12 23.55 19.06
C ASP A 403 -1.64 22.88 20.36
N ASP A 404 -2.45 21.99 20.95
CA ASP A 404 -2.04 21.23 22.14
C ASP A 404 -0.88 20.27 21.82
N TRP A 405 -0.88 19.64 20.64
CA TRP A 405 0.23 18.82 20.16
C TRP A 405 1.50 19.64 19.92
N LEU A 406 1.38 20.80 19.27
CA LEU A 406 2.51 21.72 19.07
C LEU A 406 3.10 22.15 20.42
N LYS A 407 2.24 22.55 21.36
CA LYS A 407 2.67 22.87 22.74
C LYS A 407 3.34 21.69 23.42
N PHE A 408 2.81 20.47 23.27
CA PHE A 408 3.41 19.26 23.84
C PHE A 408 4.84 19.05 23.34
N TRP A 409 5.08 19.17 22.04
CA TRP A 409 6.40 18.97 21.45
C TRP A 409 7.39 20.12 21.68
N GLU A 410 6.91 21.35 21.81
CA GLU A 410 7.74 22.54 21.96
C GLU A 410 8.01 22.92 23.42
N SER A 411 7.12 22.55 24.35
CA SER A 411 7.25 22.90 25.76
C SER A 411 8.30 22.04 26.48
N SER A 412 9.20 22.72 27.17
CA SER A 412 10.10 22.13 28.16
C SER A 412 9.70 22.50 29.60
N ASP A 413 8.67 23.34 29.75
CA ASP A 413 8.21 23.80 31.04
C ASP A 413 7.20 22.81 31.65
N LEU A 414 7.39 22.52 32.94
CA LEU A 414 6.60 21.52 33.64
C LEU A 414 5.13 21.94 33.83
N LYS A 415 4.85 23.25 33.89
CA LYS A 415 3.49 23.75 34.16
C LYS A 415 2.58 23.48 32.97
N SER A 416 3.06 23.78 31.76
CA SER A 416 2.39 23.49 30.50
C SER A 416 2.23 21.99 30.29
N GLN A 417 3.25 21.18 30.61
CA GLN A 417 3.10 19.72 30.53
C GLN A 417 2.04 19.19 31.49
N LYS A 418 2.01 19.67 32.75
CA LYS A 418 0.96 19.31 33.73
C LYS A 418 -0.42 19.72 33.24
N GLU A 419 -0.57 20.91 32.67
CA GLU A 419 -1.83 21.39 32.08
C GLU A 419 -2.29 20.55 30.89
N LEU A 420 -1.37 20.11 30.03
CA LEU A 420 -1.70 19.26 28.89
C LEU A 420 -2.12 17.85 29.34
N PHE A 421 -1.37 17.26 30.28
CA PHE A 421 -1.67 15.93 30.81
C PHE A 421 -2.98 15.88 31.60
N SER A 422 -3.39 16.96 32.27
CA SER A 422 -4.67 16.99 33.00
C SER A 422 -5.90 16.94 32.09
N LYS A 423 -5.74 17.24 30.80
CA LYS A 423 -6.78 17.05 29.77
C LYS A 423 -6.97 15.59 29.36
N LEU A 424 -6.00 14.72 29.68
CA LEU A 424 -5.98 13.34 29.22
C LEU A 424 -6.59 12.37 30.24
N PRO A 425 -7.25 11.29 29.79
CA PRO A 425 -7.81 10.29 30.68
C PRO A 425 -6.71 9.47 31.38
N SER A 426 -6.98 9.06 32.62
CA SER A 426 -6.17 8.11 33.38
C SER A 426 -6.84 6.72 33.43
N PRO A 427 -6.08 5.60 33.54
CA PRO A 427 -4.63 5.51 33.58
C PRO A 427 -3.97 5.87 32.24
N LEU A 428 -2.89 6.65 32.27
CA LEU A 428 -2.17 7.09 31.06
C LEU A 428 -0.74 6.57 31.08
N TYR A 429 -0.34 5.97 29.97
CA TYR A 429 1.04 5.66 29.66
C TYR A 429 1.52 6.51 28.49
N LEU A 430 2.79 6.82 28.49
CA LEU A 430 3.50 7.51 27.42
C LEU A 430 4.48 6.53 26.79
N PHE A 431 4.44 6.42 25.47
CA PHE A 431 5.49 5.76 24.70
C PHE A 431 6.32 6.82 23.96
N ALA A 432 7.58 6.98 24.40
CA ALA A 432 8.56 7.88 23.81
C ALA A 432 9.71 7.06 23.21
N GLY A 433 9.53 6.65 21.95
CA GLY A 433 10.52 5.86 21.21
C GLY A 433 11.80 6.64 20.87
N ASP A 434 12.80 5.99 20.29
CA ASP A 434 14.11 6.61 20.03
C ASP A 434 14.03 7.75 19.02
N ARG A 435 13.02 7.73 18.14
CA ARG A 435 12.74 8.83 17.20
C ARG A 435 12.15 10.07 17.89
N ALA A 436 11.61 9.92 19.10
CA ALA A 436 11.08 11.03 19.88
C ALA A 436 12.16 12.04 20.29
N ALA A 437 13.44 11.68 20.22
CA ALA A 437 14.58 12.58 20.45
C ALA A 437 14.63 13.78 19.48
N LEU A 438 13.82 13.76 18.41
CA LEU A 438 13.64 14.88 17.50
C LEU A 438 12.69 15.97 18.04
N THR A 439 11.96 15.68 19.13
CA THR A 439 11.06 16.64 19.80
C THR A 439 11.79 17.33 20.96
N LYS A 440 11.40 18.55 21.32
CA LYS A 440 11.95 19.24 22.52
C LYS A 440 11.36 18.69 23.82
N PHE A 441 10.29 17.90 23.73
CA PHE A 441 9.68 17.23 24.86
C PHE A 441 10.69 16.31 25.57
N LYS A 442 10.83 16.51 26.88
CA LYS A 442 11.62 15.64 27.75
C LYS A 442 10.71 15.07 28.83
N PRO A 443 10.64 13.73 28.98
CA PRO A 443 9.88 13.12 30.07
C PRO A 443 10.38 13.65 31.42
N ASN A 444 9.52 14.34 32.17
CA ASN A 444 9.84 14.82 33.51
C ASN A 444 9.45 13.79 34.57
N THR A 445 10.42 13.40 35.42
CA THR A 445 10.23 12.43 36.51
C THR A 445 9.26 12.87 37.60
N GLU A 446 8.91 14.16 37.71
CA GLU A 446 7.90 14.62 38.67
C GLU A 446 6.48 14.12 38.37
N CYS A 447 6.14 13.96 37.08
CA CYS A 447 4.82 13.52 36.65
C CYS A 447 4.80 12.19 35.92
N LEU A 448 5.97 11.70 35.51
CA LEU A 448 6.11 10.49 34.74
C LEU A 448 7.03 9.52 35.49
N GLU A 449 6.45 8.41 35.92
CA GLU A 449 7.20 7.28 36.47
C GLU A 449 7.70 6.43 35.31
N LYS A 450 9.02 6.19 35.24
CA LYS A 450 9.60 5.36 34.19
C LYS A 450 9.29 3.88 34.47
N VAL A 451 8.58 3.23 33.56
CA VAL A 451 8.20 1.80 33.66
C VAL A 451 9.21 0.92 32.94
N ASN A 452 9.53 1.29 31.71
CA ASN A 452 10.55 0.63 30.88
C ASN A 452 11.47 1.69 30.26
N TRP A 453 12.35 1.31 29.34
CA TRP A 453 13.29 2.25 28.72
C TRP A 453 12.57 3.44 28.06
N ARG A 454 11.51 3.17 27.29
CA ARG A 454 10.76 4.13 26.46
C ARG A 454 9.34 4.38 26.95
N THR A 455 8.93 3.67 28.00
CA THR A 455 7.57 3.73 28.53
C THR A 455 7.55 4.43 29.89
N TYR A 456 6.61 5.36 30.03
CA TYR A 456 6.38 6.10 31.26
C TYR A 456 4.91 6.03 31.66
N ARG A 457 4.62 6.07 32.96
CA ARG A 457 3.26 6.13 33.51
C ARG A 457 3.02 7.51 34.10
N LEU A 458 1.88 8.13 33.77
CA LEU A 458 1.48 9.39 34.38
C LEU A 458 1.06 9.17 35.84
N ILE A 459 1.71 9.88 36.76
CA ILE A 459 1.43 9.83 38.20
C ILE A 459 0.90 11.16 38.76
N CYS A 460 1.03 12.26 38.01
CA CYS A 460 0.42 13.54 38.36
C CYS A 460 -1.10 13.50 38.14
N LYS A 461 -1.84 14.09 39.08
CA LYS A 461 -3.29 14.33 38.97
C LYS A 461 -3.57 15.82 38.79
#